data_AF-A0A1Q3V135-F1
#
_entry.id   AF-A0A1Q3V135-F1
#
_cell.length_a   1.000
_cell.length_b   1.000
_cell.length_c   1.000
_cell.angle_alpha   90.00
_cell.angle_beta   90.00
_cell.angle_gamma   90.00
#
_symmetry.space_group_name_H-M   'P 1'
#
loop_
_entity.id
_entity.type
_entity.pdbx_description
1 polymer ?
#
loop_
_entity_poly.entity_id
_entity_poly.type
_entity_poly.pdbx_seq_one_letter_code
_entity_poly.pdbx_strand_id
1 'polypeptide(L)'
;MKWSRNLNTLRRGVRLATRIARAELGLSPPPPAQPRRAGTSVQEIAAFGRNPGRLRMLVHLPKAGVSPGQPLIVVLHGCGQEALGFAAAAGWTALSDRLGVPLVLPVQSDFNHQHRCFRWFQPAHTARGQGEAESIAEMVTTALARFGGDPRRVFVVGLSAGGAMAAALLAAYPDLFAAGAAVAGLPVGAAHSPMQALARMAHAGPDQAPAAWAEAVRAVAPPTHAGPWPRLSIWQGGADTVVDPANADLLALQWRALFGLPDTPTTDVSRGPIRCRRWGPAATPSVELWTIPSLAHGYPIAQGRGAPFVPLAGVAATTEIAAFWGL
;
A
#
# COMPACT_ATOMS: atom_id res chain seq x y z
N MET A 1 17.85 -66.79 -35.06
CA MET A 1 17.62 -65.57 -34.26
C MET A 1 16.73 -64.61 -35.05
N LYS A 2 15.42 -64.68 -34.76
CA LYS A 2 14.38 -63.72 -35.19
C LYS A 2 14.39 -62.53 -34.21
N TRP A 3 13.72 -61.44 -34.59
CA TRP A 3 13.42 -60.23 -33.81
C TRP A 3 14.42 -59.07 -33.91
N SER A 4 14.27 -58.24 -34.96
CA SER A 4 14.55 -56.79 -34.87
C SER A 4 14.10 -55.96 -36.08
N ARG A 5 13.62 -56.56 -37.19
CA ARG A 5 13.24 -55.79 -38.40
C ARG A 5 11.78 -55.33 -38.52
N ASN A 6 10.89 -55.63 -37.55
CA ASN A 6 9.44 -55.40 -37.67
C ASN A 6 8.83 -54.21 -36.90
N LEU A 7 9.62 -53.36 -36.22
CA LEU A 7 9.05 -52.22 -35.45
C LEU A 7 9.17 -50.85 -36.14
N ASN A 8 10.03 -50.70 -37.16
CA ASN A 8 10.20 -49.42 -37.86
C ASN A 8 9.21 -49.20 -39.00
N THR A 9 8.63 -50.26 -39.56
CA THR A 9 7.65 -50.19 -40.66
C THR A 9 6.24 -49.85 -40.18
N LEU A 10 5.83 -50.32 -38.99
CA LEU A 10 4.53 -49.93 -38.40
C LEU A 10 4.48 -48.45 -37.93
N ARG A 11 5.61 -47.90 -37.44
CA ARG A 11 5.68 -46.50 -36.98
C ARG A 11 5.61 -45.46 -38.10
N ARG A 12 5.98 -45.83 -39.34
CA ARG A 12 5.86 -44.94 -40.51
C ARG A 12 4.44 -44.87 -41.06
N GLY A 13 3.68 -45.97 -40.99
CA GLY A 13 2.27 -46.00 -41.43
C GLY A 13 1.34 -45.13 -40.57
N VAL A 14 1.51 -45.15 -39.25
CA VAL A 14 0.66 -44.36 -38.31
C VAL A 14 0.92 -42.84 -38.43
N ARG A 15 2.13 -42.42 -38.82
CA ARG A 15 2.48 -40.99 -39.01
C ARG A 15 1.98 -40.40 -40.34
N LEU A 16 1.65 -41.22 -41.32
CA LEU A 16 1.07 -40.74 -42.58
C LEU A 16 -0.46 -40.54 -42.46
N ALA A 17 -1.14 -41.40 -41.70
CA ALA A 17 -2.59 -41.30 -41.46
C ALA A 17 -3.00 -40.06 -40.63
N THR A 18 -2.13 -39.53 -39.78
CA THR A 18 -2.41 -38.32 -38.97
C THR A 18 -2.09 -36.99 -39.66
N ARG A 19 -1.47 -37.01 -40.85
CA ARG A 19 -1.20 -35.79 -41.63
C ARG A 19 -2.30 -35.44 -42.62
N ILE A 20 -3.04 -36.43 -43.12
CA ILE A 20 -4.13 -36.18 -44.08
C ILE A 20 -5.38 -35.62 -43.37
N ALA A 21 -5.65 -36.00 -42.12
CA ALA A 21 -6.78 -35.45 -41.35
C ALA A 21 -6.57 -34.02 -40.82
N ARG A 22 -5.38 -33.42 -40.97
CA ARG A 22 -5.05 -32.10 -40.40
C ARG A 22 -4.96 -30.97 -41.44
N ALA A 23 -5.09 -31.29 -42.72
CA ALA A 23 -5.08 -30.32 -43.80
C ALA A 23 -6.47 -29.73 -44.12
N GLU A 24 -7.57 -30.36 -43.67
CA GLU A 24 -8.94 -29.88 -43.96
C GLU A 24 -9.56 -28.99 -42.89
N LEU A 25 -8.90 -28.75 -41.74
CA LEU A 25 -9.49 -27.99 -40.62
C LEU A 25 -8.83 -26.63 -40.31
N GLY A 26 -7.84 -26.17 -41.07
CA GLY A 26 -7.30 -24.80 -40.94
C GLY A 26 -6.75 -24.39 -39.56
N LEU A 27 -6.55 -25.33 -38.63
CA LEU A 27 -6.11 -25.05 -37.26
C LEU A 27 -4.58 -25.04 -37.20
N SER A 28 -3.99 -23.84 -37.22
CA SER A 28 -2.57 -23.64 -36.91
C SER A 28 -2.23 -24.19 -35.53
N PRO A 29 -1.10 -24.90 -35.35
CA PRO A 29 -0.66 -25.31 -34.03
C PRO A 29 -0.35 -24.06 -33.18
N PRO A 30 -0.68 -24.05 -31.87
CA PRO A 30 -0.26 -22.97 -31.00
C PRO A 30 1.27 -22.89 -31.03
N PRO A 31 1.86 -21.67 -30.99
CA PRO A 31 3.30 -21.52 -30.96
C PRO A 31 3.89 -22.29 -29.77
N PRO A 32 5.11 -22.85 -29.90
CA PRO A 32 5.75 -23.56 -28.80
C PRO A 32 5.86 -22.62 -27.60
N ALA A 33 5.36 -23.09 -26.45
CA ALA A 33 5.47 -22.35 -25.19
C ALA A 33 6.96 -22.07 -24.92
N GLN A 34 7.33 -20.79 -24.98
CA GLN A 34 8.67 -20.37 -24.61
C GLN A 34 8.87 -20.65 -23.12
N PRO A 35 10.05 -21.13 -22.69
CA PRO A 35 10.34 -21.25 -21.27
C PRO A 35 10.18 -19.88 -20.62
N ARG A 36 9.26 -19.74 -19.66
CA ARG A 36 9.13 -18.54 -18.83
C ARG A 36 10.49 -18.30 -18.19
N ARG A 37 11.20 -17.26 -18.65
CA ARG A 37 12.24 -16.61 -17.83
C ARG A 37 11.62 -16.35 -16.46
N ALA A 38 12.38 -16.48 -15.37
CA ALA A 38 11.99 -16.01 -14.04
C ALA A 38 11.75 -14.50 -14.11
N GLY A 39 10.60 -14.11 -14.64
CA GLY A 39 10.26 -12.77 -15.08
C GLY A 39 9.74 -11.97 -13.91
N THR A 40 10.18 -10.73 -13.83
CA THR A 40 9.76 -9.72 -12.85
C THR A 40 8.25 -9.77 -12.63
N SER A 41 7.84 -9.96 -11.38
CA SER A 41 6.46 -9.94 -10.88
C SER A 41 5.76 -8.58 -10.99
N VAL A 42 6.41 -7.59 -11.62
CA VAL A 42 5.96 -6.20 -11.65
C VAL A 42 5.64 -5.78 -13.06
N GLN A 43 4.50 -5.14 -13.23
CA GLN A 43 4.05 -4.58 -14.50
C GLN A 43 3.62 -3.12 -14.33
N GLU A 44 3.87 -2.30 -15.33
CA GLU A 44 3.30 -0.95 -15.41
C GLU A 44 1.92 -1.00 -16.07
N ILE A 45 0.94 -0.35 -15.45
CA ILE A 45 -0.37 -0.14 -16.02
C ILE A 45 -0.43 1.30 -16.50
N ALA A 46 -0.27 1.51 -17.81
CA ALA A 46 -0.24 2.86 -18.38
C ALA A 46 -1.62 3.53 -18.41
N ALA A 47 -2.70 2.74 -18.57
CA ALA A 47 -4.07 3.22 -18.66
C ALA A 47 -4.87 2.81 -17.42
N PHE A 48 -5.12 3.77 -16.54
CA PHE A 48 -5.99 3.63 -15.36
C PHE A 48 -6.77 4.94 -15.21
N GLY A 49 -8.08 4.89 -15.45
CA GLY A 49 -9.03 5.98 -15.19
C GLY A 49 -8.54 7.41 -15.44
N ARG A 50 -8.99 8.33 -14.59
CA ARG A 50 -8.50 9.72 -14.55
C ARG A 50 -7.18 9.78 -13.78
N ASN A 51 -6.27 10.65 -14.21
CA ASN A 51 -4.95 10.79 -13.59
C ASN A 51 -4.51 12.27 -13.46
N PRO A 52 -5.27 13.12 -12.74
CA PRO A 52 -4.90 14.53 -12.59
C PRO A 52 -3.62 14.74 -11.77
N GLY A 53 -3.26 13.80 -10.90
CA GLY A 53 -1.98 13.78 -10.19
C GLY A 53 -0.79 13.33 -11.05
N ARG A 54 -1.03 12.92 -12.30
CA ARG A 54 0.00 12.51 -13.28
C ARG A 54 0.97 11.48 -12.72
N LEU A 55 0.46 10.52 -11.95
CA LEU A 55 1.23 9.43 -11.37
C LEU A 55 1.45 8.32 -12.40
N ARG A 56 2.40 7.43 -12.16
CA ARG A 56 2.47 6.12 -12.85
C ARG A 56 1.98 5.03 -11.91
N MET A 57 1.42 3.97 -12.46
CA MET A 57 0.92 2.83 -11.70
C MET A 57 1.80 1.61 -11.98
N LEU A 58 2.57 1.17 -10.99
CA LEU A 58 3.16 -0.17 -11.02
C LEU A 58 2.29 -1.12 -10.21
N VAL A 59 2.23 -2.38 -10.63
CA VAL A 59 1.56 -3.44 -9.90
C VAL A 59 2.53 -4.59 -9.71
N HIS A 60 2.76 -5.00 -8.46
CA HIS A 60 3.42 -6.26 -8.14
C HIS A 60 2.37 -7.35 -7.97
N LEU A 61 2.47 -8.39 -8.79
CA LEU A 61 1.65 -9.58 -8.72
C LEU A 61 2.42 -10.69 -8.00
N PRO A 62 1.82 -11.38 -7.02
CA PRO A 62 2.45 -12.51 -6.35
C PRO A 62 2.87 -13.58 -7.36
N LYS A 63 4.02 -14.23 -7.11
CA LYS A 63 4.58 -15.25 -8.03
C LYS A 63 3.62 -16.40 -8.37
N ALA A 64 2.79 -16.79 -7.42
CA ALA A 64 1.80 -17.85 -7.57
C ALA A 64 0.54 -17.40 -8.35
N GLY A 65 0.42 -16.11 -8.67
CA GLY A 65 -0.79 -15.50 -9.24
C GLY A 65 -1.78 -15.02 -8.17
N VAL A 66 -2.82 -14.34 -8.62
CA VAL A 66 -3.89 -13.78 -7.78
C VAL A 66 -5.16 -14.61 -7.96
N SER A 67 -5.85 -14.92 -6.87
CA SER A 67 -7.20 -15.50 -6.91
C SER A 67 -8.27 -14.42 -6.73
N PRO A 68 -9.50 -14.61 -7.22
CA PRO A 68 -10.60 -13.70 -6.92
C PRO A 68 -10.87 -13.57 -5.42
N GLY A 69 -11.34 -12.40 -4.98
CA GLY A 69 -11.68 -12.10 -3.58
C GLY A 69 -10.48 -11.82 -2.67
N GLN A 70 -9.28 -11.70 -3.22
CA GLN A 70 -8.09 -11.33 -2.45
C GLN A 70 -8.12 -9.85 -2.06
N PRO A 71 -7.47 -9.49 -0.94
CA PRO A 71 -7.17 -8.10 -0.61
C PRO A 71 -6.44 -7.37 -1.74
N LEU A 72 -6.45 -6.04 -1.66
CA LEU A 72 -5.58 -5.17 -2.45
C LEU A 72 -4.84 -4.24 -1.51
N ILE A 73 -3.52 -4.10 -1.69
CA ILE A 73 -2.70 -3.21 -0.85
C ILE A 73 -2.05 -2.14 -1.72
N VAL A 74 -2.27 -0.87 -1.36
CA VAL A 74 -1.58 0.28 -1.93
C VAL A 74 -0.36 0.60 -1.07
N VAL A 75 0.82 0.67 -1.66
CA VAL A 75 2.08 0.99 -0.94
C VAL A 75 2.67 2.28 -1.49
N LEU A 76 2.70 3.32 -0.65
CA LEU A 76 3.15 4.67 -0.98
C LEU A 76 4.56 4.90 -0.44
N HIS A 77 5.49 5.21 -1.35
CA HIS A 77 6.88 5.50 -0.99
C HIS A 77 7.04 6.89 -0.34
N GLY A 78 8.15 7.09 0.37
CA GLY A 78 8.59 8.40 0.84
C GLY A 78 9.31 9.21 -0.24
N CYS A 79 9.60 10.48 0.05
CA CYS A 79 10.33 11.37 -0.86
C CYS A 79 11.64 10.73 -1.36
N GLY A 80 11.91 10.88 -2.66
CA GLY A 80 13.13 10.42 -3.31
C GLY A 80 13.25 8.89 -3.45
N GLN A 81 12.36 8.09 -2.86
CA GLN A 81 12.41 6.64 -2.97
C GLN A 81 11.82 6.15 -4.30
N GLU A 82 12.31 5.00 -4.76
CA GLU A 82 11.70 4.24 -5.86
C GLU A 82 10.62 3.32 -5.32
N ALA A 83 9.41 3.35 -5.87
CA ALA A 83 8.24 2.68 -5.30
C ALA A 83 8.44 1.17 -5.09
N LEU A 84 8.94 0.46 -6.10
CA LEU A 84 9.23 -0.97 -6.00
C LEU A 84 10.39 -1.27 -5.03
N GLY A 85 11.43 -0.43 -5.03
CA GLY A 85 12.57 -0.58 -4.13
C GLY A 85 12.14 -0.45 -2.67
N PHE A 86 11.32 0.56 -2.37
CA PHE A 86 10.72 0.75 -1.05
C PHE A 86 9.83 -0.44 -0.66
N ALA A 87 8.89 -0.85 -1.52
CA ALA A 87 7.99 -1.97 -1.23
C ALA A 87 8.76 -3.28 -0.98
N ALA A 88 9.84 -3.52 -1.72
CA ALA A 88 10.70 -4.68 -1.52
C ALA A 88 11.48 -4.60 -0.20
N ALA A 89 12.14 -3.48 0.07
CA ALA A 89 12.93 -3.28 1.29
C ALA A 89 12.08 -3.35 2.57
N ALA A 90 10.87 -2.77 2.53
CA ALA A 90 9.91 -2.80 3.63
C ALA A 90 9.23 -4.18 3.80
N GLY A 91 9.48 -5.13 2.90
CA GLY A 91 8.95 -6.50 2.99
C GLY A 91 7.53 -6.69 2.43
N TRP A 92 6.95 -5.67 1.79
CA TRP A 92 5.61 -5.76 1.19
C TRP A 92 5.56 -6.74 0.02
N THR A 93 6.58 -6.80 -0.83
CA THR A 93 6.61 -7.77 -1.95
C THR A 93 6.73 -9.21 -1.45
N ALA A 94 7.47 -9.45 -0.37
CA ALA A 94 7.55 -10.76 0.28
C ALA A 94 6.23 -11.15 0.95
N LEU A 95 5.55 -10.20 1.60
CA LEU A 95 4.20 -10.40 2.13
C LEU A 95 3.21 -10.73 1.02
N SER A 96 3.25 -9.98 -0.08
CA SER A 96 2.43 -10.21 -1.28
C SER A 96 2.59 -11.63 -1.81
N ASP A 97 3.83 -12.07 -2.03
CA ASP A 97 4.13 -13.44 -2.49
C ASP A 97 3.61 -14.50 -1.53
N ARG A 98 3.69 -14.26 -0.21
CA ARG A 98 3.25 -15.20 0.83
C ARG A 98 1.73 -15.30 0.94
N LEU A 99 1.02 -14.18 0.82
CA LEU A 99 -0.43 -14.11 1.01
C LEU A 99 -1.22 -14.21 -0.30
N GLY A 100 -0.56 -14.13 -1.47
CA GLY A 100 -1.25 -14.11 -2.76
C GLY A 100 -1.99 -12.79 -3.02
N VAL A 101 -1.48 -11.69 -2.47
CA VAL A 101 -2.14 -10.37 -2.49
C VAL A 101 -1.45 -9.43 -3.48
N PRO A 102 -2.14 -8.85 -4.48
CA PRO A 102 -1.55 -7.84 -5.36
C PRO A 102 -1.21 -6.55 -4.62
N LEU A 103 -0.11 -5.90 -5.03
CA LEU A 103 0.26 -4.56 -4.58
C LEU A 103 0.07 -3.55 -5.70
N VAL A 104 -0.56 -2.42 -5.40
CA VAL A 104 -0.53 -1.21 -6.23
C VAL A 104 0.57 -0.30 -5.68
N LEU A 105 1.46 0.13 -6.57
CA LEU A 105 2.61 0.96 -6.25
C LEU A 105 2.51 2.25 -7.08
N PRO A 106 1.81 3.29 -6.58
CA PRO A 106 1.82 4.61 -7.20
C PRO A 106 3.24 5.18 -7.20
N VAL A 107 3.65 5.72 -8.35
CA VAL A 107 4.99 6.28 -8.56
C VAL A 107 4.87 7.77 -8.84
N GLN A 108 5.52 8.58 -8.01
CA GLN A 108 5.73 10.00 -8.27
C GLN A 108 6.77 10.24 -9.37
N SER A 109 6.64 11.36 -10.07
CA SER A 109 7.62 11.81 -11.06
C SER A 109 8.32 13.09 -10.61
N ASP A 110 9.56 13.27 -11.04
CA ASP A 110 10.32 14.51 -10.91
C ASP A 110 9.63 15.70 -11.58
N PHE A 111 8.90 15.44 -12.66
CA PHE A 111 8.00 16.42 -13.29
C PHE A 111 6.94 16.95 -12.32
N ASN A 112 6.34 16.08 -11.49
CA ASN A 112 5.31 16.49 -10.54
C ASN A 112 5.92 17.15 -9.30
N HIS A 113 7.06 16.66 -8.84
CA HIS A 113 7.78 17.19 -7.68
C HIS A 113 9.25 16.82 -7.78
N GLN A 114 10.18 17.79 -7.68
CA GLN A 114 11.62 17.55 -7.87
C GLN A 114 12.19 16.46 -6.96
N HIS A 115 11.64 16.31 -5.74
CA HIS A 115 12.00 15.25 -4.80
C HIS A 115 11.10 14.01 -4.84
N ARG A 116 10.24 13.87 -5.85
CA ARG A 116 9.24 12.78 -5.97
C ARG A 116 8.42 12.58 -4.68
N CYS A 117 8.01 13.67 -4.04
CA CYS A 117 7.20 13.63 -2.83
C CYS A 117 5.72 13.72 -3.20
N PHE A 118 4.88 12.91 -2.54
CA PHE A 118 3.44 13.15 -2.55
C PHE A 118 3.12 14.50 -1.89
N ARG A 119 2.21 15.26 -2.49
CA ARG A 119 1.83 16.63 -2.10
C ARG A 119 0.71 16.62 -1.06
N TRP A 120 0.94 15.91 0.05
CA TRP A 120 -0.03 15.69 1.14
C TRP A 120 -0.57 16.97 1.80
N PHE A 121 0.15 18.08 1.68
CA PHE A 121 -0.21 19.38 2.26
C PHE A 121 -1.01 20.27 1.30
N GLN A 122 -1.32 19.83 0.08
CA GLN A 122 -2.05 20.63 -0.91
C GLN A 122 -3.45 20.04 -1.10
N PRO A 123 -4.54 20.75 -0.74
CA PRO A 123 -5.91 20.26 -0.95
C PRO A 123 -6.20 19.83 -2.39
N ALA A 124 -5.62 20.51 -3.39
CA ALA A 124 -5.73 20.15 -4.81
C ALA A 124 -5.14 18.77 -5.17
N HIS A 125 -4.38 18.15 -4.25
CA HIS A 125 -3.79 16.81 -4.40
C HIS A 125 -4.35 15.78 -3.43
N THR A 126 -5.05 16.19 -2.37
CA THR A 126 -5.56 15.30 -1.33
C THR A 126 -7.07 15.20 -1.25
N ALA A 127 -7.81 16.19 -1.79
CA ALA A 127 -9.26 16.16 -1.81
C ALA A 127 -9.80 15.13 -2.81
N ARG A 128 -10.98 14.58 -2.50
CA ARG A 128 -11.68 13.65 -3.39
C ARG A 128 -11.93 14.28 -4.77
N GLY A 129 -11.64 13.50 -5.81
CA GLY A 129 -11.81 13.91 -7.22
C GLY A 129 -10.78 14.94 -7.68
N GLN A 130 -9.64 15.04 -6.99
CA GLN A 130 -8.57 15.96 -7.34
C GLN A 130 -7.18 15.30 -7.23
N GLY A 131 -6.25 15.79 -8.07
CA GLY A 131 -4.82 15.51 -8.06
C GLY A 131 -4.39 14.07 -7.74
N GLU A 132 -3.40 13.93 -6.86
CA GLU A 132 -2.79 12.63 -6.54
C GLU A 132 -3.76 11.65 -5.89
N ALA A 133 -4.68 12.12 -5.05
CA ALA A 133 -5.65 11.26 -4.39
C ALA A 133 -6.64 10.63 -5.39
N GLU A 134 -7.14 11.38 -6.37
CA GLU A 134 -7.98 10.81 -7.46
C GLU A 134 -7.19 9.81 -8.30
N SER A 135 -5.96 10.15 -8.69
CA SER A 135 -5.10 9.21 -9.43
C SER A 135 -4.95 7.88 -8.70
N ILE A 136 -4.69 7.90 -7.38
CA ILE A 136 -4.53 6.68 -6.58
C ILE A 136 -5.86 5.92 -6.46
N ALA A 137 -6.98 6.61 -6.26
CA ALA A 137 -8.30 5.97 -6.24
C ALA A 137 -8.64 5.27 -7.56
N GLU A 138 -8.31 5.89 -8.70
CA GLU A 138 -8.51 5.30 -10.04
C GLU A 138 -7.59 4.08 -10.27
N MET A 139 -6.36 4.10 -9.73
CA MET A 139 -5.49 2.93 -9.73
C MET A 139 -6.10 1.76 -8.94
N VAL A 140 -6.68 2.04 -7.77
CA VAL A 140 -7.36 1.01 -6.95
C VAL A 140 -8.54 0.42 -7.69
N THR A 141 -9.44 1.25 -8.21
CA THR A 141 -10.60 0.80 -8.99
C THR A 141 -10.18 -0.06 -10.18
N THR A 142 -9.15 0.38 -10.92
CA THR A 142 -8.60 -0.37 -12.05
C THR A 142 -7.99 -1.71 -11.62
N ALA A 143 -7.24 -1.74 -10.52
CA ALA A 143 -6.65 -2.97 -10.00
C ALA A 143 -7.70 -3.97 -9.52
N LEU A 144 -8.73 -3.51 -8.80
CA LEU A 144 -9.85 -4.35 -8.37
C LEU A 144 -10.52 -5.02 -9.56
N ALA A 145 -10.86 -4.24 -10.59
CA ALA A 145 -11.48 -4.75 -11.81
C ALA A 145 -10.58 -5.74 -12.57
N ARG A 146 -9.27 -5.48 -12.63
CA ARG A 146 -8.32 -6.28 -13.41
C ARG A 146 -7.90 -7.58 -12.73
N PHE A 147 -7.83 -7.60 -11.39
CA PHE A 147 -7.32 -8.74 -10.63
C PHE A 147 -8.37 -9.44 -9.78
N GLY A 148 -9.62 -8.98 -9.83
CA GLY A 148 -10.74 -9.59 -9.10
C GLY A 148 -10.64 -9.45 -7.59
N GLY A 149 -10.09 -8.34 -7.10
CA GLY A 149 -9.94 -8.10 -5.66
C GLY A 149 -11.27 -7.85 -4.95
N ASP A 150 -11.32 -8.09 -3.64
CA ASP A 150 -12.49 -7.77 -2.81
C ASP A 150 -12.51 -6.25 -2.50
N PRO A 151 -13.52 -5.49 -2.97
CA PRO A 151 -13.61 -4.05 -2.73
C PRO A 151 -13.78 -3.69 -1.24
N ARG A 152 -14.13 -4.65 -0.38
CA ARG A 152 -14.19 -4.45 1.08
C ARG A 152 -12.86 -4.69 1.78
N ARG A 153 -11.81 -5.10 1.07
CA ARG A 153 -10.49 -5.45 1.62
C ARG A 153 -9.38 -4.71 0.89
N VAL A 154 -9.56 -3.40 0.75
CA VAL A 154 -8.52 -2.50 0.21
C VAL A 154 -7.83 -1.80 1.36
N PHE A 155 -6.50 -1.81 1.32
CA PHE A 155 -5.65 -1.22 2.35
C PHE A 155 -4.64 -0.27 1.74
N VAL A 156 -4.22 0.75 2.49
CA VAL A 156 -3.16 1.68 2.07
C VAL A 156 -2.13 1.88 3.17
N VAL A 157 -0.86 1.92 2.80
CA VAL A 157 0.24 2.21 3.71
C VAL A 157 1.22 3.16 3.05
N GLY A 158 1.86 4.02 3.83
CA GLY A 158 3.00 4.77 3.34
C GLY A 158 3.98 5.23 4.39
N LEU A 159 5.15 5.66 3.92
CA LEU A 159 6.22 6.26 4.72
C LEU A 159 6.31 7.77 4.44
N SER A 160 6.51 8.59 5.48
CA SER A 160 6.82 10.02 5.35
C SER A 160 5.69 10.76 4.60
N ALA A 161 6.00 11.48 3.52
CA ALA A 161 5.01 12.05 2.60
C ALA A 161 3.96 11.02 2.11
N GLY A 162 4.36 9.77 1.88
CA GLY A 162 3.44 8.68 1.57
C GLY A 162 2.55 8.27 2.75
N GLY A 163 3.05 8.39 3.99
CA GLY A 163 2.26 8.14 5.20
C GLY A 163 1.21 9.22 5.44
N ALA A 164 1.57 10.49 5.21
CA ALA A 164 0.61 11.60 5.21
C ALA A 164 -0.44 11.47 4.09
N MET A 165 -0.01 11.06 2.88
CA MET A 165 -0.94 10.78 1.77
C MET A 165 -1.84 9.57 2.07
N ALA A 166 -1.35 8.53 2.75
CA ALA A 166 -2.18 7.42 3.19
C ALA A 166 -3.31 7.90 4.13
N ALA A 167 -2.98 8.73 5.12
CA ALA A 167 -3.99 9.33 6.02
C ALA A 167 -5.01 10.19 5.25
N ALA A 168 -4.55 10.99 4.27
CA ALA A 168 -5.42 11.78 3.40
C ALA A 168 -6.37 10.92 2.55
N LEU A 169 -5.88 9.80 2.00
CA LEU A 169 -6.70 8.86 1.23
C LEU A 169 -7.79 8.21 2.08
N LEU A 170 -7.47 7.81 3.32
CA LEU A 170 -8.48 7.28 4.25
C LEU A 170 -9.57 8.32 4.56
N ALA A 171 -9.23 9.61 4.58
CA ALA A 171 -10.17 10.69 4.82
C ALA A 171 -11.04 11.03 3.59
N ALA A 172 -10.43 11.13 2.41
CA ALA A 172 -11.10 11.54 1.17
C ALA A 172 -11.88 10.40 0.48
N TYR A 173 -11.44 9.15 0.67
CA TYR A 173 -12.03 7.95 0.10
C TYR A 173 -12.33 6.90 1.18
N PRO A 174 -13.11 7.24 2.23
CA PRO A 174 -13.39 6.33 3.35
C PRO A 174 -14.26 5.13 2.94
N ASP A 175 -14.95 5.25 1.80
CA ASP A 175 -15.73 4.20 1.15
C ASP A 175 -14.88 3.22 0.32
N LEU A 176 -13.63 3.58 0.02
CA LEU A 176 -12.72 2.76 -0.78
C LEU A 176 -11.81 1.89 0.08
N PHE A 177 -11.36 2.38 1.24
CA PHE A 177 -10.37 1.71 2.09
C PHE A 177 -11.00 1.13 3.36
N ALA A 178 -10.65 -0.11 3.70
CA ALA A 178 -11.09 -0.73 4.96
C ALA A 178 -10.21 -0.29 6.15
N ALA A 179 -8.91 -0.12 5.90
CA ALA A 179 -7.94 0.38 6.87
C ALA A 179 -6.68 0.88 6.17
N GLY A 180 -5.82 1.58 6.90
CA GLY A 180 -4.50 1.93 6.41
C GLY A 180 -3.45 2.09 7.50
N ALA A 181 -2.25 2.46 7.09
CA ALA A 181 -1.14 2.73 7.99
C ALA A 181 -0.33 3.95 7.57
N ALA A 182 0.01 4.79 8.54
CA ALA A 182 0.86 5.96 8.37
C ALA A 182 2.15 5.77 9.17
N VAL A 183 3.27 5.60 8.47
CA VAL A 183 4.60 5.50 9.08
C VAL A 183 5.32 6.83 8.90
N ALA A 184 5.73 7.47 10.00
CA ALA A 184 6.27 8.83 10.00
C ALA A 184 5.41 9.84 9.21
N GLY A 185 4.08 9.69 9.31
CA GLY A 185 3.10 10.53 8.64
C GLY A 185 2.68 11.76 9.45
N LEU A 186 1.71 12.51 8.94
CA LEU A 186 1.17 13.71 9.59
C LEU A 186 -0.36 13.69 9.65
N PRO A 187 -0.96 14.42 10.61
CA PRO A 187 -2.41 14.64 10.68
C PRO A 187 -2.99 15.23 9.38
N VAL A 188 -4.21 14.84 9.03
CA VAL A 188 -4.94 15.43 7.91
C VAL A 188 -5.30 16.88 8.25
N GLY A 189 -5.01 17.79 7.32
CA GLY A 189 -5.23 19.23 7.54
C GLY A 189 -4.16 19.91 8.40
N ALA A 190 -3.05 19.23 8.75
CA ALA A 190 -1.97 19.88 9.50
C ALA A 190 -1.31 21.04 8.72
N ALA A 191 -1.26 20.94 7.39
CA ALA A 191 -0.67 21.95 6.53
C ALA A 191 -1.44 22.14 5.23
N HIS A 192 -1.41 23.38 4.72
CA HIS A 192 -2.06 23.79 3.46
C HIS A 192 -1.09 24.46 2.46
N SER A 193 0.21 24.52 2.77
CA SER A 193 1.23 25.12 1.93
C SER A 193 2.61 24.47 2.16
N PRO A 194 3.58 24.63 1.25
CA PRO A 194 4.94 24.08 1.44
C PRO A 194 5.62 24.59 2.72
N MET A 195 5.46 25.88 3.04
CA MET A 195 6.03 26.46 4.26
C MET A 195 5.38 25.88 5.52
N GLN A 196 4.05 25.73 5.52
CA GLN A 196 3.37 25.07 6.63
C GLN A 196 3.78 23.61 6.76
N ALA A 197 3.93 22.90 5.63
CA ALA A 197 4.37 21.52 5.63
C ALA A 197 5.73 21.35 6.31
N LEU A 198 6.71 22.17 5.93
CA LEU A 198 8.03 22.16 6.58
C LEU A 198 7.93 22.51 8.07
N ALA A 199 7.12 23.51 8.43
CA ALA A 199 6.92 23.88 9.82
C ALA A 199 6.27 22.75 10.65
N ARG A 200 5.28 22.04 10.09
CA ARG A 200 4.59 20.92 10.78
C ARG A 200 5.43 19.66 10.85
N MET A 201 6.27 19.43 9.85
CA MET A 201 7.28 18.37 9.88
C MET A 201 8.27 18.63 11.01
N ALA A 202 8.76 19.86 11.17
CA ALA A 202 9.71 20.20 12.22
C ALA A 202 9.06 20.26 13.62
N HIS A 203 7.80 20.69 13.70
CA HIS A 203 7.07 20.88 14.94
C HIS A 203 5.59 20.50 14.79
N ALA A 204 5.17 19.49 15.54
CA ALA A 204 3.78 19.06 15.57
C ALA A 204 2.83 20.23 15.90
N GLY A 205 1.66 20.23 15.28
CA GLY A 205 0.63 21.24 15.50
C GLY A 205 -0.19 21.55 14.24
N PRO A 206 -0.94 22.66 14.22
CA PRO A 206 -1.10 23.61 15.32
C PRO A 206 -1.82 23.01 16.54
N ASP A 207 -1.67 23.66 17.69
CA ASP A 207 -2.49 23.34 18.87
C ASP A 207 -3.95 23.68 18.59
N GLN A 208 -4.79 22.66 18.58
CA GLN A 208 -6.23 22.80 18.38
C GLN A 208 -6.99 21.70 19.09
N ALA A 209 -8.27 21.96 19.36
CA ALA A 209 -9.14 21.00 20.05
C ALA A 209 -9.26 19.69 19.25
N PRO A 210 -9.41 18.53 19.92
CA PRO A 210 -9.61 17.25 19.25
C PRO A 210 -10.78 17.26 18.25
N ALA A 211 -11.85 18.00 18.54
CA ALA A 211 -12.99 18.16 17.64
C ALA A 211 -12.62 18.87 16.32
N ALA A 212 -11.74 19.87 16.36
CA ALA A 212 -11.27 20.57 15.16
C ALA A 212 -10.40 19.64 14.28
N TRP A 213 -9.58 18.81 14.91
CA TRP A 213 -8.84 17.77 14.19
C TRP A 213 -9.77 16.75 13.53
N ALA A 214 -10.80 16.27 14.23
CA ALA A 214 -11.78 15.37 13.65
C ALA A 214 -12.54 16.02 12.48
N GLU A 215 -12.89 17.31 12.60
CA GLU A 215 -13.57 18.05 11.54
C GLU A 215 -12.69 18.20 10.30
N ALA A 216 -11.38 18.37 10.43
CA ALA A 216 -10.46 18.40 9.28
C ALA A 216 -10.51 17.10 8.45
N VAL A 217 -10.78 15.95 9.08
CA VAL A 217 -11.01 14.68 8.37
C VAL A 217 -12.38 14.68 7.69
N ARG A 218 -13.44 15.11 8.40
CA ARG A 218 -14.81 15.17 7.87
C ARG A 218 -14.94 16.11 6.68
N ALA A 219 -14.24 17.25 6.72
CA ALA A 219 -14.28 18.29 5.69
C ALA A 219 -13.77 17.83 4.31
N VAL A 220 -12.89 16.81 4.26
CA VAL A 220 -12.38 16.26 3.00
C VAL A 220 -13.11 14.99 2.55
N ALA A 221 -13.93 14.41 3.41
CA ALA A 221 -14.75 13.24 3.11
C ALA A 221 -16.01 13.63 2.31
N PRO A 222 -16.69 12.66 1.66
CA PRO A 222 -18.00 12.92 1.07
C PRO A 222 -18.98 13.48 2.13
N PRO A 223 -19.77 14.53 1.83
CA PRO A 223 -20.70 15.11 2.81
C PRO A 223 -21.74 14.13 3.36
N THR A 224 -22.04 13.06 2.61
CA THR A 224 -22.97 11.99 3.00
C THR A 224 -22.32 10.88 3.82
N HIS A 225 -20.99 10.91 4.02
CA HIS A 225 -20.29 9.86 4.73
C HIS A 225 -20.46 10.02 6.25
N ALA A 226 -21.30 9.15 6.84
CA ALA A 226 -21.51 9.08 8.28
C ALA A 226 -20.71 7.95 8.96
N GLY A 227 -19.87 7.24 8.19
CA GLY A 227 -19.17 6.04 8.61
C GLY A 227 -19.67 4.76 7.89
N PRO A 228 -19.04 3.61 8.16
CA PRO A 228 -17.89 3.44 9.05
C PRO A 228 -16.63 4.09 8.48
N TRP A 229 -15.80 4.67 9.35
CA TRP A 229 -14.50 5.22 8.97
C TRP A 229 -13.44 4.10 8.89
N PRO A 230 -12.45 4.21 7.98
CA PRO A 230 -11.35 3.25 7.91
C PRO A 230 -10.50 3.25 9.19
N ARG A 231 -10.01 2.07 9.58
CA ARG A 231 -9.11 1.92 10.74
C ARG A 231 -7.71 2.42 10.41
N LEU A 232 -6.96 2.91 11.40
CA LEU A 232 -5.61 3.47 11.16
C LEU A 232 -4.56 2.88 12.12
N SER A 233 -3.45 2.40 11.55
CA SER A 233 -2.23 2.02 12.26
C SER A 233 -1.16 3.09 12.09
N ILE A 234 -0.65 3.65 13.18
CA ILE A 234 0.29 4.77 13.20
C ILE A 234 1.64 4.28 13.71
N TRP A 235 2.72 4.65 13.05
CA TRP A 235 4.07 4.21 13.40
C TRP A 235 5.03 5.38 13.40
N GLN A 236 5.81 5.52 14.48
CA GLN A 236 6.73 6.63 14.64
C GLN A 236 8.01 6.23 15.35
N GLY A 237 9.13 6.69 14.80
CA GLY A 237 10.42 6.65 15.47
C GLY A 237 10.55 7.79 16.47
N GLY A 238 11.01 7.50 17.70
CA GLY A 238 11.20 8.52 18.73
C GLY A 238 12.44 9.39 18.53
N ALA A 239 13.35 8.98 17.65
CA ALA A 239 14.55 9.73 17.27
C ALA A 239 14.41 10.35 15.85
N ASP A 240 13.19 10.46 15.34
CA ASP A 240 12.91 11.07 14.04
C ASP A 240 13.13 12.59 14.11
N THR A 241 14.04 13.10 13.28
CA THR A 241 14.37 14.53 13.17
C THR A 241 13.84 15.16 11.90
N VAL A 242 13.16 14.38 11.04
CA VAL A 242 12.55 14.86 9.80
C VAL A 242 11.07 15.16 10.02
N VAL A 243 10.37 14.27 10.72
CA VAL A 243 8.98 14.46 11.16
C VAL A 243 8.95 14.33 12.67
N ASP A 244 8.62 15.43 13.34
CA ASP A 244 8.50 15.51 14.80
C ASP A 244 7.62 14.36 15.30
N PRO A 245 8.14 13.49 16.19
CA PRO A 245 7.40 12.35 16.71
C PRO A 245 6.04 12.70 17.33
N ALA A 246 5.87 13.92 17.83
CA ALA A 246 4.59 14.39 18.37
C ALA A 246 3.47 14.45 17.31
N ASN A 247 3.79 14.46 16.01
CA ASN A 247 2.78 14.33 14.95
C ASN A 247 2.05 12.99 15.00
N ALA A 248 2.67 11.92 15.48
CA ALA A 248 2.03 10.62 15.60
C ALA A 248 1.01 10.58 16.75
N ASP A 249 1.29 11.27 17.87
CA ASP A 249 0.33 11.47 18.95
C ASP A 249 -0.83 12.36 18.50
N LEU A 250 -0.56 13.43 17.73
CA LEU A 250 -1.62 14.25 17.12
C LEU A 250 -2.49 13.47 16.12
N LEU A 251 -1.88 12.62 15.30
CA LEU A 251 -2.61 11.77 14.35
C LEU A 251 -3.49 10.76 15.09
N ALA A 252 -2.99 10.17 16.18
CA ALA A 252 -3.79 9.31 17.06
C ALA A 252 -4.92 10.09 17.75
N LEU A 253 -4.65 11.32 18.21
CA LEU A 253 -5.67 12.21 18.77
C LEU A 253 -6.76 12.53 17.75
N GLN A 254 -6.38 12.90 16.52
CA GLN A 254 -7.31 13.21 15.43
C GLN A 254 -8.23 12.01 15.12
N TRP A 255 -7.65 10.82 14.93
CA TRP A 255 -8.44 9.63 14.62
C TRP A 255 -9.30 9.17 15.79
N ARG A 256 -8.80 9.22 17.04
CA ARG A 256 -9.64 8.91 18.21
C ARG A 256 -10.83 9.86 18.32
N ALA A 257 -10.60 11.17 18.12
CA ALA A 257 -11.68 12.15 18.15
C ALA A 257 -12.71 11.89 17.03
N LEU A 258 -12.26 11.50 15.83
CA LEU A 258 -13.15 11.10 14.74
C LEU A 258 -14.07 9.92 15.12
N PHE A 259 -13.53 8.93 15.82
CA PHE A 259 -14.26 7.75 16.31
C PHE A 259 -15.00 7.98 17.64
N GLY A 260 -14.83 9.12 18.31
CA GLY A 260 -15.37 9.36 19.65
C GLY A 260 -14.75 8.47 20.74
N LEU A 261 -13.47 8.10 20.58
CA LEU A 261 -12.75 7.21 21.51
C LEU A 261 -12.11 8.00 22.67
N PRO A 262 -12.01 7.42 23.87
CA PRO A 262 -11.44 8.08 25.04
C PRO A 262 -9.93 8.22 24.95
N ASP A 263 -9.35 8.99 25.88
CA ASP A 263 -7.90 9.16 25.90
C ASP A 263 -7.13 7.89 26.28
N THR A 264 -7.65 7.16 27.26
CA THR A 264 -7.06 5.91 27.73
C THR A 264 -7.16 4.81 26.67
N PRO A 265 -6.06 4.16 26.29
CA PRO A 265 -6.10 3.05 25.35
C PRO A 265 -6.78 1.81 25.96
N THR A 266 -7.49 1.06 25.12
CA THR A 266 -8.02 -0.27 25.47
C THR A 266 -6.89 -1.27 25.74
N THR A 267 -5.74 -1.10 25.06
CA THR A 267 -4.57 -1.95 25.25
C THR A 267 -3.29 -1.13 25.11
N ASP A 268 -2.33 -1.39 25.99
CA ASP A 268 -1.03 -0.74 26.03
C ASP A 268 0.04 -1.78 26.33
N VAL A 269 0.86 -2.13 25.34
CA VAL A 269 1.85 -3.21 25.43
C VAL A 269 3.22 -2.70 25.07
N SER A 270 4.22 -3.06 25.87
CA SER A 270 5.63 -2.82 25.59
C SER A 270 6.33 -4.13 25.21
N ARG A 271 7.17 -4.06 24.16
CA ARG A 271 8.08 -5.13 23.72
C ARG A 271 9.50 -4.57 23.76
N GLY A 272 10.15 -4.72 24.91
CA GLY A 272 11.39 -3.98 25.21
C GLY A 272 11.10 -2.47 25.16
N PRO A 273 11.88 -1.66 24.39
CA PRO A 273 11.65 -0.22 24.28
C PRO A 273 10.47 0.15 23.37
N ILE A 274 9.95 -0.79 22.57
CA ILE A 274 8.87 -0.52 21.61
C ILE A 274 7.54 -0.57 22.34
N ARG A 275 6.68 0.43 22.13
CA ARG A 275 5.36 0.51 22.75
C ARG A 275 4.26 0.52 21.69
N CYS A 276 3.19 -0.23 21.91
CA CYS A 276 1.99 -0.26 21.08
C CYS A 276 0.76 0.07 21.93
N ARG A 277 0.05 1.14 21.59
CA ARG A 277 -1.23 1.53 22.19
C ARG A 277 -2.37 1.32 21.20
N ARG A 278 -3.53 0.87 21.67
CA ARG A 278 -4.70 0.58 20.84
C ARG A 278 -5.98 1.15 21.44
N TRP A 279 -6.85 1.69 20.60
CA TRP A 279 -8.17 2.22 20.98
C TRP A 279 -9.28 1.59 20.12
N GLY A 280 -10.46 1.45 20.72
CA GLY A 280 -11.61 0.78 20.12
C GLY A 280 -11.80 -0.66 20.62
N PRO A 281 -12.61 -1.48 19.94
CA PRO A 281 -12.87 -2.86 20.32
C PRO A 281 -11.59 -3.70 20.39
N ALA A 282 -11.41 -4.48 21.45
CA ALA A 282 -10.16 -5.24 21.66
C ALA A 282 -9.84 -6.23 20.53
N ALA A 283 -10.87 -6.84 19.92
CA ALA A 283 -10.70 -7.78 18.81
C ALA A 283 -10.34 -7.08 17.48
N THR A 284 -10.79 -5.84 17.29
CA THR A 284 -10.68 -5.09 16.03
C THR A 284 -10.45 -3.60 16.33
N PRO A 285 -9.27 -3.23 16.85
CA PRO A 285 -8.99 -1.85 17.24
C PRO A 285 -9.14 -0.90 16.05
N SER A 286 -9.74 0.25 16.28
CA SER A 286 -9.96 1.29 15.26
C SER A 286 -8.70 2.12 15.02
N VAL A 287 -7.91 2.33 16.06
CA VAL A 287 -6.65 3.08 16.02
C VAL A 287 -5.58 2.31 16.79
N GLU A 288 -4.39 2.20 16.21
CA GLU A 288 -3.20 1.79 16.95
C GLU A 288 -2.03 2.74 16.73
N LEU A 289 -1.16 2.87 17.73
CA LEU A 289 0.03 3.72 17.69
C LEU A 289 1.23 2.94 18.21
N TRP A 290 2.21 2.75 17.33
CA TRP A 290 3.51 2.15 17.58
C TRP A 290 4.58 3.23 17.72
N THR A 291 5.25 3.27 18.87
CA THR A 291 6.37 4.17 19.15
C THR A 291 7.64 3.36 19.33
N ILE A 292 8.68 3.69 18.57
CA ILE A 292 9.96 2.98 18.55
C ILE A 292 11.06 3.98 18.93
N PRO A 293 11.48 4.08 20.21
CA PRO A 293 12.28 5.19 20.70
C PRO A 293 13.60 5.44 19.94
N SER A 294 14.31 4.39 19.56
CA SER A 294 15.62 4.50 18.89
C SER A 294 15.54 4.67 17.37
N LEU A 295 14.35 4.58 16.78
CA LEU A 295 14.18 4.67 15.34
C LEU A 295 14.23 6.15 14.91
N ALA A 296 15.14 6.46 13.98
CA ALA A 296 15.15 7.73 13.24
C ALA A 296 14.10 7.72 12.11
N HIS A 297 14.10 8.69 11.20
CA HIS A 297 13.14 8.71 10.10
C HIS A 297 13.21 7.45 9.22
N GLY A 298 12.18 6.60 9.25
CA GLY A 298 12.16 5.40 8.42
C GLY A 298 11.07 4.37 8.75
N TYR A 299 11.02 3.35 7.91
CA TYR A 299 10.10 2.23 8.00
C TYR A 299 10.76 1.04 8.71
N PRO A 300 10.28 0.62 9.89
CA PRO A 300 10.98 -0.37 10.70
C PRO A 300 10.81 -1.80 10.18
N ILE A 301 11.92 -2.53 10.08
CA ILE A 301 11.95 -3.98 9.80
C ILE A 301 12.61 -4.75 10.96
N ALA A 302 12.26 -6.03 11.12
CA ALA A 302 12.81 -6.88 12.17
C ALA A 302 14.01 -7.72 11.72
N GLN A 303 14.20 -7.94 10.41
CA GLN A 303 15.24 -8.79 9.84
C GLN A 303 15.69 -8.27 8.48
N GLY A 304 16.84 -8.74 8.00
CA GLY A 304 17.46 -8.30 6.75
C GLY A 304 18.57 -7.28 6.97
N ARG A 305 19.16 -6.76 5.88
CA ARG A 305 20.32 -5.86 5.94
C ARG A 305 19.97 -4.39 6.18
N GLY A 306 18.68 -4.03 6.21
CA GLY A 306 18.23 -2.64 6.17
C GLY A 306 18.48 -1.99 4.81
N ALA A 307 17.80 -0.87 4.57
CA ALA A 307 18.03 0.00 3.41
C ALA A 307 17.86 1.48 3.84
N PRO A 308 18.26 2.47 3.02
CA PRO A 308 17.95 3.87 3.31
C PRO A 308 16.45 4.06 3.60
N PHE A 309 16.16 4.69 4.74
CA PHE A 309 14.80 4.88 5.28
C PHE A 309 14.01 3.58 5.56
N VAL A 310 14.67 2.41 5.58
CA VAL A 310 14.10 1.13 6.00
C VAL A 310 15.08 0.43 6.96
N PRO A 311 15.30 0.98 8.16
CA PRO A 311 16.30 0.46 9.10
C PRO A 311 15.83 -0.78 9.85
N LEU A 312 16.79 -1.60 10.29
CA LEU A 312 16.55 -2.67 11.26
C LEU A 312 16.22 -2.06 12.62
N ALA A 313 15.01 -2.31 13.13
CA ALA A 313 14.48 -1.66 14.33
C ALA A 313 13.78 -2.63 15.29
N GLY A 314 14.01 -3.94 15.13
CA GLY A 314 13.51 -4.97 16.05
C GLY A 314 12.01 -5.26 15.95
N VAL A 315 11.29 -4.64 15.01
CA VAL A 315 9.88 -4.89 14.73
C VAL A 315 9.62 -4.86 13.23
N ALA A 316 8.81 -5.79 12.74
CA ALA A 316 8.44 -5.86 11.32
C ALA A 316 7.10 -5.15 11.12
N ALA A 317 7.13 -3.84 10.83
CA ALA A 317 5.91 -3.05 10.65
C ALA A 317 4.96 -3.68 9.63
N THR A 318 5.47 -4.19 8.51
CA THR A 318 4.64 -4.86 7.49
C THR A 318 3.84 -6.04 8.02
N THR A 319 4.41 -6.84 8.93
CA THR A 319 3.69 -7.98 9.52
C THR A 319 2.65 -7.51 10.54
N GLU A 320 3.00 -6.56 11.40
CA GLU A 320 2.09 -6.05 12.44
C GLU A 320 0.93 -5.24 11.83
N ILE A 321 1.20 -4.44 10.79
CA ILE A 321 0.20 -3.70 10.03
C ILE A 321 -0.76 -4.68 9.32
N ALA A 322 -0.24 -5.72 8.67
CA ALA A 322 -1.07 -6.74 8.03
C ALA A 322 -1.96 -7.45 9.06
N ALA A 323 -1.43 -7.80 10.23
CA ALA A 323 -2.21 -8.38 11.32
C ALA A 323 -3.29 -7.42 11.85
N PHE A 324 -2.98 -6.11 11.98
CA PHE A 324 -3.96 -5.09 12.32
C PHE A 324 -5.11 -5.04 11.31
N TRP A 325 -4.82 -5.23 10.02
CA TRP A 325 -5.82 -5.31 8.94
C TRP A 325 -6.60 -6.64 8.90
N GLY A 326 -6.15 -7.68 9.60
CA GLY A 326 -6.74 -9.01 9.59
C GLY A 326 -6.27 -9.87 8.41
N LEU A 327 -5.01 -9.70 7.98
CA LEU A 327 -4.35 -10.46 6.92
C LEU A 327 -3.32 -11.46 7.46
#